data_AF-A0AAN1KLT4-F1
#
_entry.id   AF-A0AAN1KLT4-F1
#
_cell.length_a   1.000
_cell.length_b   1.000
_cell.length_c   1.000
_cell.angle_alpha   90.00
_cell.angle_beta   90.00
_cell.angle_gamma   90.00
#
_symmetry.space_group_name_H-M   'P 1'
#
loop_
_entity.id
_entity.type
_entity.pdbx_description
1 polymer ?
#
loop_
_entity_poly.entity_id
_entity_poly.type
_entity_poly.pdbx_seq_one_letter_code
_entity_poly.pdbx_strand_id
1 'polypeptide(L)'
;MKVDGLHSEMQTMMLEAANSKPAANAHQVGANFGDMLSQAVNNVNGLQKSSGDLQMRFDRGDADVSLSDVMIARNKSSVAFEATIQVRNKLVEAYKELMNMPV
;
A
#
# COMPACT_ATOMS: atom_id res chain seq x y z
N MET A 1 -32.09 48.07 8.67
CA MET A 1 -30.92 47.62 9.47
C MET A 1 -30.92 46.09 9.66
N LYS A 2 -30.95 45.29 8.57
CA LYS A 2 -30.92 43.80 8.65
C LYS A 2 -30.07 43.13 7.54
N VAL A 3 -29.35 43.91 6.73
CA VAL A 3 -28.53 43.40 5.60
C VAL A 3 -27.04 43.24 5.95
N ASP A 4 -26.54 43.89 7.01
CA ASP A 4 -25.13 43.78 7.44
C ASP A 4 -24.74 42.45 8.09
N GLY A 5 -25.70 41.71 8.69
CA GLY A 5 -25.40 40.47 9.41
C GLY A 5 -24.99 39.29 8.50
N LEU A 6 -25.54 39.21 7.30
CA LEU A 6 -25.29 38.10 6.37
C LEU A 6 -23.89 38.15 5.74
N HIS A 7 -23.32 39.35 5.59
CA HIS A 7 -21.95 39.51 5.12
C HIS A 7 -20.93 39.12 6.19
N SER A 8 -21.24 39.37 7.46
CA SER A 8 -20.42 38.94 8.59
C SER A 8 -20.40 37.42 8.73
N GLU A 9 -21.55 36.76 8.57
CA GLU A 9 -21.66 35.30 8.66
C GLU A 9 -20.90 34.60 7.53
N MET A 10 -20.97 35.14 6.31
CA MET A 10 -20.24 34.63 5.15
C MET A 10 -18.72 34.80 5.31
N GLN A 11 -18.29 35.94 5.88
CA GLN A 11 -16.88 36.21 6.14
C GLN A 11 -16.31 35.30 7.24
N THR A 12 -17.08 35.01 8.30
CA THR A 12 -16.69 34.03 9.32
C THR A 12 -16.60 32.61 8.76
N MET A 13 -17.51 32.22 7.87
CA MET A 13 -17.47 30.92 7.21
C MET A 13 -16.25 30.77 6.27
N MET A 14 -15.85 31.85 5.59
CA MET A 14 -14.63 31.87 4.76
C MET A 14 -13.34 31.80 5.60
N LEU A 15 -13.30 32.45 6.77
CA LEU A 15 -12.17 32.39 7.70
C LEU A 15 -12.01 31.00 8.34
N GLU A 16 -13.12 30.31 8.59
CA GLU A 16 -13.12 28.94 9.12
C GLU A 16 -12.66 27.92 8.05
N ALA A 17 -13.06 28.13 6.79
CA ALA A 17 -12.57 27.36 5.65
C ALA A 17 -11.11 27.65 5.25
N ALA A 18 -10.58 28.84 5.57
CA ALA A 18 -9.17 29.16 5.36
C ALA A 18 -8.24 28.59 6.45
N ASN A 19 -8.79 28.24 7.62
CA ASN A 19 -8.03 27.69 8.75
C ASN A 19 -8.10 26.15 8.83
N SER A 20 -8.84 25.48 7.95
CA SER A 20 -8.73 24.05 7.71
C SER A 20 -7.43 23.77 6.94
N LYS A 21 -6.31 23.76 7.68
CA LYS A 21 -5.01 23.35 7.16
C LYS A 21 -5.16 22.03 6.38
N PRO A 22 -4.69 21.94 5.12
CA PRO A 22 -4.67 20.69 4.39
C PRO A 22 -3.96 19.63 5.23
N ALA A 23 -4.56 18.44 5.32
CA ALA A 23 -4.17 17.39 6.24
C ALA A 23 -2.65 17.11 6.19
N ALA A 24 -1.92 17.48 7.25
CA ALA A 24 -0.52 17.14 7.46
C ALA A 24 -0.25 15.62 7.51
N ASN A 25 -1.31 14.81 7.56
CA ASN A 25 -1.26 13.35 7.57
C ASN A 25 -0.96 12.72 6.20
N ALA A 26 -1.18 13.43 5.09
CA ALA A 26 -0.98 12.86 3.76
C ALA A 26 0.50 12.48 3.50
N HIS A 27 1.45 13.27 4.03
CA HIS A 27 2.88 13.02 3.86
C HIS A 27 3.39 11.84 4.72
N GLN A 28 2.83 11.64 5.92
CA GLN A 28 3.21 10.50 6.79
C GLN A 28 2.68 9.17 6.24
N VAL A 29 1.50 9.16 5.62
CA VAL A 29 0.95 7.96 4.97
C VAL A 29 1.80 7.53 3.78
N GLY A 30 2.34 8.46 2.99
CA GLY A 30 3.22 8.16 1.85
C GLY A 30 4.56 7.52 2.24
N ALA A 31 5.19 8.00 3.32
CA ALA A 31 6.46 7.45 3.82
C ALA A 31 6.31 6.01 4.34
N ASN A 32 5.30 5.75 5.18
CA ASN A 32 5.01 4.41 5.70
C ASN A 32 4.66 3.40 4.59
N PHE A 33 4.12 3.87 3.48
CA PHE A 33 3.72 3.00 2.37
C PHE A 33 4.91 2.55 1.52
N GLY A 34 5.90 3.41 1.27
CA GLY A 34 7.13 3.02 0.55
C GLY A 34 7.89 1.89 1.25
N ASP A 35 7.89 1.94 2.58
CA ASP A 35 8.43 0.88 3.44
C ASP A 35 7.61 -0.41 3.31
N MET A 36 6.27 -0.32 3.34
CA MET A 36 5.39 -1.48 3.14
C MET A 36 5.57 -2.13 1.76
N LEU A 37 5.72 -1.34 0.69
CA LEU A 37 5.97 -1.87 -0.65
C LEU A 37 7.33 -2.57 -0.70
N SER A 38 8.37 -1.95 -0.17
CA SER A 38 9.71 -2.55 -0.11
C SER A 38 9.68 -3.86 0.67
N GLN A 39 8.98 -3.88 1.81
CA GLN A 39 8.75 -5.10 2.60
C GLN A 39 7.98 -6.16 1.81
N ALA A 40 6.92 -5.79 1.08
CA ALA A 40 6.14 -6.73 0.27
C ALA A 40 6.98 -7.37 -0.85
N VAL A 41 7.74 -6.56 -1.59
CA VAL A 41 8.64 -7.04 -2.66
C VAL A 41 9.73 -7.96 -2.08
N ASN A 42 10.35 -7.56 -0.97
CA ASN A 42 11.34 -8.40 -0.28
C ASN A 42 10.75 -9.71 0.22
N ASN A 43 9.52 -9.67 0.76
CA ASN A 43 8.81 -10.86 1.23
C ASN A 43 8.51 -11.82 0.08
N VAL A 44 8.02 -11.33 -1.06
CA VAL A 44 7.81 -12.17 -2.26
C VAL A 44 9.10 -12.81 -2.73
N ASN A 45 10.20 -12.05 -2.78
CA ASN A 45 11.51 -12.59 -3.15
C ASN A 45 11.94 -13.71 -2.20
N GLY A 46 11.76 -13.52 -0.89
CA GLY A 46 12.03 -14.54 0.12
C GLY A 46 11.18 -15.80 -0.08
N LEU A 47 9.89 -15.65 -0.33
CA LEU A 47 8.97 -16.76 -0.58
C LEU A 47 9.32 -17.52 -1.87
N GLN A 48 9.68 -16.82 -2.94
CA GLN A 48 10.14 -17.44 -4.19
C GLN A 48 11.41 -18.25 -3.99
N LYS A 49 12.40 -17.69 -3.27
CA LYS A 49 13.65 -18.40 -2.95
C LYS A 49 13.40 -19.63 -2.08
N SER A 50 12.58 -19.50 -1.04
CA SER A 50 12.23 -20.61 -0.15
C SER A 50 11.48 -21.71 -0.90
N SER A 51 10.53 -21.37 -1.77
CA SER A 51 9.83 -22.35 -2.60
C SER A 51 10.80 -23.08 -3.54
N GLY A 52 11.76 -22.36 -4.15
CA GLY A 52 12.77 -22.95 -5.02
C GLY A 52 13.75 -23.86 -4.26
N ASP A 53 14.15 -23.47 -3.06
CA ASP A 53 15.01 -24.28 -2.18
C ASP A 53 14.32 -25.58 -1.78
N LEU A 54 13.06 -25.51 -1.31
CA LEU A 54 12.28 -26.69 -0.98
C LEU A 54 12.10 -27.62 -2.19
N GLN A 55 11.84 -27.06 -3.37
CA GLN A 55 11.77 -27.85 -4.60
C GLN A 55 13.09 -28.55 -4.90
N MET A 56 14.23 -27.85 -4.84
CA MET A 56 15.54 -28.45 -5.07
C MET A 56 15.88 -29.54 -4.04
N ARG A 57 15.52 -29.35 -2.77
CA ARG A 57 15.73 -30.34 -1.71
C ARG A 57 14.86 -31.58 -1.93
N PHE A 58 13.60 -31.39 -2.30
CA PHE A 58 12.69 -32.47 -2.66
C PHE A 58 13.21 -33.26 -3.88
N ASP A 59 13.63 -32.58 -4.95
CA ASP A 59 14.17 -33.21 -6.17
C ASP A 59 15.45 -34.02 -5.88
N ARG A 60 16.20 -33.64 -4.84
CA ARG A 60 17.39 -34.38 -4.35
C ARG A 60 17.07 -35.54 -3.42
N GLY A 61 15.79 -35.76 -3.08
CA GLY A 61 15.35 -36.84 -2.20
C GLY A 61 15.58 -36.57 -0.71
N ASP A 62 15.61 -35.30 -0.29
CA ASP A 62 15.66 -34.94 1.13
C ASP A 62 14.42 -35.49 1.86
N ALA A 63 14.66 -36.35 2.86
CA ALA A 63 13.60 -37.02 3.62
C ALA A 63 12.81 -36.07 4.52
N ASP A 64 13.37 -34.90 4.84
CA ASP A 64 12.73 -33.89 5.69
C ASP A 64 11.82 -32.93 4.90
N VAL A 65 11.80 -33.03 3.56
CA VAL A 65 10.98 -32.17 2.70
C VAL A 65 9.92 -33.01 2.00
N SER A 66 8.66 -32.72 2.29
CA SER A 66 7.54 -33.39 1.62
C SER A 66 7.09 -32.63 0.37
N LEU A 67 6.44 -33.34 -0.57
CA LEU A 67 5.79 -32.71 -1.72
C LEU A 67 4.76 -31.65 -1.28
N SER A 68 4.05 -31.90 -0.17
CA SER A 68 3.12 -30.94 0.43
C SER A 68 3.81 -29.65 0.85
N ASP A 69 5.02 -29.70 1.40
CA ASP A 69 5.76 -28.50 1.80
C ASP A 69 6.13 -27.65 0.58
N VAL A 70 6.59 -28.29 -0.50
CA VAL A 70 6.88 -27.62 -1.78
C VAL A 70 5.61 -26.96 -2.34
N MET A 71 4.49 -27.68 -2.35
CA MET A 71 3.22 -27.14 -2.84
C MET A 71 2.70 -25.99 -1.98
N ILE A 72 2.77 -26.08 -0.65
CA ILE A 72 2.37 -25.02 0.26
C ILE A 72 3.25 -23.79 0.06
N ALA A 73 4.57 -23.96 -0.02
CA ALA A 73 5.50 -22.87 -0.26
C ALA A 73 5.24 -22.18 -1.59
N ARG A 74 4.95 -22.95 -2.64
CA ARG A 74 4.58 -22.43 -3.95
C ARG A 74 3.28 -21.61 -3.90
N ASN A 75 2.26 -22.14 -3.24
CA ASN A 75 0.97 -21.45 -3.07
C ASN A 75 1.13 -20.15 -2.27
N LYS A 76 1.91 -20.17 -1.17
CA LYS A 76 2.25 -18.97 -0.39
C LYS A 76 2.92 -17.91 -1.26
N SER A 77 3.90 -18.30 -2.08
CA SER A 77 4.58 -17.38 -2.99
C SER A 77 3.62 -16.78 -4.03
N SER A 78 2.68 -17.56 -4.55
CA SER A 78 1.69 -17.07 -5.53
C SER A 78 0.76 -16.02 -4.92
N VAL A 79 0.17 -16.33 -3.76
CA VAL A 79 -0.76 -15.42 -3.07
C VAL A 79 -0.04 -14.13 -2.65
N ALA A 80 1.18 -14.22 -2.12
CA ALA A 80 1.95 -13.04 -1.76
C ALA A 80 2.32 -12.16 -2.96
N PHE A 81 2.62 -12.78 -4.11
CA PHE A 81 2.86 -12.06 -5.35
C PHE A 81 1.60 -11.31 -5.82
N GLU A 82 0.44 -11.97 -5.84
CA GLU A 82 -0.83 -11.35 -6.17
C GLU A 82 -1.16 -10.17 -5.26
N ALA A 83 -0.96 -10.32 -3.94
CA ALA A 83 -1.13 -9.24 -2.99
C ALA A 83 -0.21 -8.04 -3.31
N THR A 84 1.04 -8.30 -3.72
CA THR A 84 1.99 -7.25 -4.10
C THR A 84 1.54 -6.50 -5.36
N ILE A 85 0.91 -7.18 -6.32
CA ILE A 85 0.33 -6.54 -7.50
C ILE A 85 -0.82 -5.60 -7.09
N GLN A 86 -1.64 -5.96 -6.11
CA GLN A 86 -2.70 -5.08 -5.61
C GLN A 86 -2.14 -3.83 -4.96
N VAL A 87 -1.10 -3.97 -4.14
CA VAL A 87 -0.37 -2.83 -3.54
C VAL A 87 0.21 -1.93 -4.62
N ARG A 88 0.84 -2.51 -5.66
CA ARG A 88 1.36 -1.75 -6.82
C ARG A 88 0.26 -0.99 -7.56
N ASN A 89 -0.90 -1.61 -7.77
CA ASN A 89 -1.99 -0.93 -8.49
C ASN A 89 -2.55 0.24 -7.67
N LYS A 90 -2.69 0.07 -6.36
CA LYS A 90 -3.11 1.16 -5.45
C LYS A 90 -2.13 2.33 -5.43
N LEU A 91 -0.82 2.09 -5.59
CA LEU A 91 0.16 3.17 -5.77
C LEU A 91 -0.07 4.00 -7.02
N VAL A 92 -0.30 3.32 -8.14
CA VAL A 92 -0.52 4.01 -9.42
C VAL A 92 -1.80 4.84 -9.33
N GLU A 93 -2.83 4.33 -8.66
CA GLU A 93 -4.06 5.08 -8.38
C GLU A 93 -3.81 6.30 -7.49
N ALA A 94 -3.14 6.13 -6.35
CA ALA A 94 -2.87 7.23 -5.41
C ALA A 94 -1.98 8.32 -6.02
N TYR A 95 -0.97 7.94 -6.83
CA TYR A 95 -0.16 8.90 -7.58
C TYR A 95 -1.01 9.68 -8.60
N LYS A 96 -1.88 8.99 -9.34
CA LYS A 96 -2.81 9.63 -10.27
C LYS A 96 -3.78 10.57 -9.55
N GLU A 97 -4.27 10.19 -8.38
CA GLU A 97 -5.17 11.00 -7.57
C GLU A 97 -4.51 12.28 -7.07
N LEU A 98 -3.26 12.20 -6.57
CA LEU A 98 -2.46 13.36 -6.21
C LEU A 98 -2.24 14.31 -7.40
N MET A 99 -2.02 13.75 -8.60
CA MET A 99 -1.77 14.53 -9.82
C MET A 99 -3.04 15.19 -10.38
N ASN A 100 -4.21 14.59 -10.11
CA ASN A 100 -5.52 15.10 -10.53
C ASN A 100 -6.20 15.97 -9.47
N MET A 101 -5.60 16.14 -8.29
CA MET A 101 -6.12 17.06 -7.28
C MET A 101 -5.93 18.49 -7.80
N PRO A 102 -7.03 19.27 -8.01
CA PRO A 102 -6.89 20.67 -8.30
C PRO A 102 -6.32 21.38 -7.07
N VAL A 103 -5.23 22.12 -7.27
CA VAL A 103 -4.74 23.11 -6.29
C VAL A 103 -5.70 24.28 -6.18
#